data_AF-A0A0J9SRB0-F1
#
_entry.id   AF-A0A0J9SRB0-F1
#
_cell.length_a   1.000
_cell.length_b   1.000
_cell.length_c   1.000
_cell.angle_alpha   90.00
_cell.angle_beta   90.00
_cell.angle_gamma   90.00
#
_symmetry.space_group_name_H-M   'P 1'
#
loop_
_entity.id
_entity.type
_entity.pdbx_description
1 polymer ?
#
loop_
_entity_poly.entity_id
_entity_poly.type
_entity_poly.pdbx_seq_one_letter_code
_entity_poly.pdbx_strand_id
1 'polypeptide(L)'
;MSRYVKYFVQAKRLDKRKRKFGQMDFLELSKELSIPFPLRERNQPKHLDLSKYLNIKVGDLVKVLYGPYKDKEGIVLNINTKRNTVIVDGCNMKKSAWNVTKKNAGSIITQEMPIHITNVAILDPISKKATVVKRRYMMHGECVRISKISGCAMPEPVSVQALKEQNNYELFIHKKKTGPPIKDIYAERDSKNFNLLKKIAYEIKRRRFYEMKNFFRDASPGKGSASPGGGSASLGEGSSSLEG
;
A
#
# COMPACT_ATOMS: atom_id res chain seq x y z
N MET A 1 37.03 11.64 -22.39
CA MET A 1 37.67 10.84 -21.32
C MET A 1 38.86 10.09 -21.90
N SER A 2 40.04 10.17 -21.26
CA SER A 2 41.28 9.53 -21.73
C SER A 2 41.09 8.03 -21.97
N ARG A 3 41.65 7.51 -23.07
CA ARG A 3 41.60 6.09 -23.48
C ARG A 3 42.05 5.17 -22.34
N TYR A 4 43.02 5.62 -21.54
CA TYR A 4 43.57 4.89 -20.40
C TYR A 4 42.60 4.76 -19.22
N VAL A 5 41.70 5.73 -19.02
CA VAL A 5 40.71 5.71 -17.92
C VAL A 5 39.74 4.55 -18.11
N LYS A 6 39.32 4.28 -19.36
CA LYS A 6 38.43 3.15 -19.68
C LYS A 6 39.07 1.81 -19.33
N TYR A 7 40.33 1.61 -19.73
CA TYR A 7 41.08 0.39 -19.42
C TYR A 7 41.40 0.26 -17.93
N PHE A 8 41.73 1.36 -17.25
CA PHE A 8 41.98 1.38 -15.81
C PHE A 8 40.73 1.00 -14.99
N VAL A 9 39.57 1.57 -15.33
CA VAL A 9 38.29 1.22 -14.71
C VAL A 9 37.93 -0.24 -14.99
N GLN A 10 38.20 -0.74 -16.19
CA GLN A 10 38.01 -2.15 -16.55
C GLN A 10 38.93 -3.07 -15.74
N ALA A 11 40.20 -2.72 -15.58
CA ALA A 11 41.16 -3.46 -14.75
C ALA A 11 40.75 -3.48 -13.27
N LYS A 12 40.37 -2.33 -12.69
CA LYS A 12 39.82 -2.23 -11.32
C LYS A 12 38.55 -3.07 -11.13
N ARG A 13 37.67 -3.14 -12.14
CA ARG A 13 36.46 -3.99 -12.10
C ARG A 13 36.81 -5.48 -12.16
N LEU A 14 37.83 -5.86 -12.93
CA LEU A 14 38.31 -7.24 -13.00
C LEU A 14 38.96 -7.66 -11.68
N ASP A 15 39.79 -6.81 -11.09
CA ASP A 15 40.43 -7.08 -9.78
C ASP A 15 39.41 -7.21 -8.66
N LYS A 16 38.37 -6.36 -8.63
CA LYS A 16 37.26 -6.51 -7.67
C LYS A 16 36.46 -7.80 -7.85
N ARG A 17 36.49 -8.42 -9.04
CA ARG A 17 35.82 -9.70 -9.32
C ARG A 17 36.71 -10.91 -9.11
N LYS A 18 38.03 -10.74 -8.94
CA LYS A 18 38.91 -11.87 -8.59
C LYS A 18 38.47 -12.38 -7.23
N ARG A 19 38.07 -13.66 -7.17
CA ARG A 19 37.84 -14.35 -5.91
C ARG A 19 39.18 -14.39 -5.18
N LYS A 20 39.26 -13.77 -4.00
CA LYS A 20 40.42 -13.97 -3.12
C LYS A 20 40.30 -15.40 -2.59
N PHE A 21 41.11 -16.32 -3.11
CA PHE A 21 41.34 -17.59 -2.45
C PHE A 21 42.13 -17.28 -1.17
N GLY A 22 41.72 -17.82 -0.02
CA GLY A 22 42.57 -17.79 1.16
C GLY A 22 43.89 -18.51 0.82
N GLN A 23 45.03 -18.00 1.30
CA GLN A 23 46.24 -18.82 1.32
C GLN A 23 45.93 -20.00 2.23
N MET A 24 45.83 -21.19 1.66
CA MET A 24 45.67 -22.41 2.43
C MET A 24 47.04 -22.78 3.00
N ASP A 25 47.11 -23.07 4.29
CA ASP A 25 48.33 -23.64 4.86
C ASP A 25 48.57 -25.02 4.22
N PHE A 26 49.83 -25.46 4.11
CA PHE A 26 50.19 -26.72 3.42
C PHE A 26 49.41 -27.96 3.93
N LEU A 27 48.92 -27.91 5.17
CA LEU A 27 48.13 -28.95 5.82
C LEU A 27 46.61 -28.89 5.53
N GLU A 28 46.13 -27.84 4.86
CA GLU A 28 44.71 -27.66 4.49
C GLU A 28 44.38 -28.16 3.07
N LEU A 29 45.40 -28.55 2.29
CA LEU A 29 45.30 -29.04 0.90
C LEU A 29 44.38 -30.26 0.71
N SER A 30 44.09 -31.03 1.77
CA SER A 30 43.24 -32.22 1.70
C SER A 30 41.78 -31.98 2.08
N LYS A 31 41.40 -30.75 2.44
CA LYS A 31 40.04 -30.38 2.87
C LYS A 31 39.31 -29.48 1.88
N GLU A 32 39.75 -29.39 0.62
CA GLU A 32 38.82 -28.94 -0.42
C GLU A 32 37.62 -29.90 -0.41
N LEU A 33 36.40 -29.36 -0.46
CA LEU A 33 35.22 -30.16 -0.71
C LEU A 33 35.52 -31.03 -1.93
N SER A 34 35.66 -32.35 -1.75
CA SER A 34 35.89 -33.32 -2.84
C SER A 34 34.80 -33.25 -3.92
N ILE A 35 33.73 -32.52 -3.62
CA ILE A 35 32.63 -32.17 -4.49
C ILE A 35 32.91 -30.76 -5.04
N PRO A 36 33.35 -30.61 -6.30
CA PRO A 36 33.43 -29.29 -6.92
C PRO A 36 32.05 -28.63 -6.88
N PHE A 37 31.99 -27.29 -6.72
CA PHE A 37 30.72 -26.59 -6.88
C PHE A 37 30.07 -27.01 -8.21
N PRO A 38 28.76 -27.33 -8.23
CA PRO A 38 28.12 -27.79 -9.45
C PRO A 38 28.38 -26.76 -10.55
N LEU A 39 28.93 -27.23 -11.68
CA LEU A 39 29.21 -26.39 -12.84
C LEU A 39 27.89 -25.76 -13.28
N ARG A 40 27.74 -24.46 -13.03
CA ARG A 40 26.57 -23.72 -13.50
C ARG A 40 26.74 -23.54 -15.01
N GLU A 41 25.93 -24.24 -15.80
CA GLU A 41 25.91 -24.04 -17.25
C GLU A 41 25.79 -22.54 -17.57
N ARG A 42 26.60 -22.05 -18.50
CA ARG A 42 26.66 -20.61 -18.83
C ARG A 42 25.30 -20.05 -19.27
N ASN A 43 24.42 -20.91 -19.79
CA ASN A 43 23.13 -20.56 -20.38
C ASN A 43 21.92 -21.13 -19.63
N GLN A 44 21.97 -21.27 -18.30
CA GLN A 44 20.77 -21.66 -17.55
C GLN A 44 19.63 -20.65 -17.77
N PRO A 45 18.39 -21.12 -18.04
CA PRO A 45 17.25 -20.21 -18.15
C PRO A 45 17.07 -19.45 -16.84
N LYS A 46 16.73 -18.16 -16.96
CA LYS A 46 16.43 -17.34 -15.79
C LYS A 46 15.15 -17.85 -15.12
N HIS A 47 15.13 -17.83 -13.79
CA HIS A 47 13.90 -18.04 -13.03
C HIS A 47 12.85 -16.99 -13.43
N LEU A 48 11.61 -17.43 -13.61
CA LEU A 48 10.49 -16.61 -14.02
C LEU A 48 9.52 -16.42 -12.86
N ASP A 49 9.16 -15.18 -12.54
CA ASP A 49 8.19 -14.89 -11.48
C ASP A 49 6.75 -15.00 -12.02
N LEU A 50 6.17 -16.21 -11.99
CA LEU A 50 4.88 -16.49 -12.65
C LEU A 50 3.72 -15.64 -12.12
N SER A 51 3.75 -15.25 -10.84
CA SER A 51 2.74 -14.34 -10.26
C SER A 51 2.68 -13.01 -11.02
N LYS A 52 3.83 -12.48 -11.45
CA LYS A 52 3.91 -11.23 -12.21
C LYS A 52 3.34 -11.38 -13.63
N TYR A 53 3.61 -12.50 -14.28
CA TYR A 53 3.13 -12.79 -15.65
C TYR A 53 1.64 -13.11 -15.71
N LEU A 54 1.11 -13.78 -14.70
CA LEU A 54 -0.31 -14.14 -14.60
C LEU A 54 -1.15 -13.09 -13.84
N ASN A 55 -0.52 -11.99 -13.42
CA ASN A 55 -1.17 -10.86 -12.76
C ASN A 55 -1.88 -11.21 -11.43
N ILE A 56 -1.43 -12.25 -10.74
CA ILE A 56 -1.96 -12.72 -9.45
C ILE A 56 -1.21 -12.04 -8.30
N LYS A 57 -1.96 -11.48 -7.35
CA LYS A 57 -1.48 -10.83 -6.13
C LYS A 57 -2.10 -11.46 -4.88
N VAL A 58 -1.50 -11.16 -3.74
CA VAL A 58 -2.02 -11.56 -2.42
C VAL A 58 -3.33 -10.80 -2.16
N GLY A 59 -4.36 -11.51 -1.71
CA GLY A 59 -5.71 -10.97 -1.52
C GLY A 59 -6.64 -11.11 -2.73
N ASP A 60 -6.18 -11.66 -3.85
CA ASP A 60 -7.06 -11.97 -4.97
C ASP A 60 -7.93 -13.20 -4.68
N LEU A 61 -9.17 -13.18 -5.19
CA LEU A 61 -10.05 -14.34 -5.19
C LEU A 61 -9.74 -15.21 -6.42
N VAL A 62 -9.44 -16.48 -6.16
CA VAL A 62 -8.97 -17.41 -7.18
C VAL A 62 -9.71 -18.74 -7.12
N LYS A 63 -9.70 -19.45 -8.25
CA LYS A 63 -10.25 -20.78 -8.41
C LYS A 63 -9.16 -21.77 -8.79
N VAL A 64 -9.16 -22.95 -8.18
CA VAL A 64 -8.23 -24.03 -8.50
C VAL A 64 -8.70 -24.77 -9.76
N LEU A 65 -7.85 -24.81 -10.78
CA LEU A 65 -8.12 -25.45 -12.07
C LEU A 65 -7.82 -26.95 -12.07
N TYR A 66 -6.73 -27.33 -11.40
CA TYR A 66 -6.20 -28.69 -11.44
C TYR A 66 -5.73 -29.15 -10.05
N GLY A 67 -5.87 -30.45 -9.78
CA GLY A 67 -5.45 -31.09 -8.52
C GLY A 67 -6.62 -31.59 -7.67
N PRO A 68 -6.35 -32.02 -6.42
CA PRO A 68 -7.36 -32.64 -5.55
C PRO A 68 -8.47 -31.68 -5.09
N TYR A 69 -8.18 -30.38 -5.09
CA TYR A 69 -9.12 -29.32 -4.70
C TYR A 69 -9.65 -28.58 -5.93
N LYS A 70 -9.84 -29.28 -7.06
CA LYS A 70 -10.36 -28.70 -8.31
C LYS A 70 -11.72 -28.02 -8.07
N ASP A 71 -11.92 -26.91 -8.76
CA ASP A 71 -13.12 -26.08 -8.75
C ASP A 71 -13.45 -25.38 -7.43
N LYS A 72 -12.63 -25.56 -6.38
CA LYS A 72 -12.74 -24.78 -5.15
C LYS A 72 -12.21 -23.37 -5.35
N GLU A 73 -12.89 -22.43 -4.71
CA GLU A 73 -12.57 -21.01 -4.70
C GLU A 73 -11.97 -20.63 -3.34
N GLY A 74 -11.05 -19.68 -3.34
CA GLY A 74 -10.43 -19.19 -2.11
C GLY A 74 -9.62 -17.92 -2.34
N ILE A 75 -9.26 -17.25 -1.25
CA ILE A 75 -8.44 -16.04 -1.29
C ILE A 75 -6.96 -16.43 -1.25
N VAL A 76 -6.13 -15.74 -2.01
CA VAL A 76 -4.68 -15.91 -1.94
C VAL A 76 -4.13 -15.30 -0.65
N LEU A 77 -3.62 -16.16 0.25
CA LEU A 77 -3.03 -15.74 1.52
C LEU A 77 -1.56 -15.30 1.36
N ASN A 78 -0.79 -16.05 0.58
CA ASN A 78 0.63 -15.77 0.36
C ASN A 78 1.11 -16.33 -0.97
N ILE A 79 2.12 -15.70 -1.56
CA ILE A 79 2.78 -16.10 -2.81
C ILE A 79 4.27 -16.27 -2.56
N ASN A 80 4.79 -17.46 -2.83
CA ASN A 80 6.22 -17.72 -2.86
C ASN A 80 6.74 -17.61 -4.30
N THR A 81 7.30 -16.45 -4.65
CA THR A 81 7.82 -16.17 -6.00
C THR A 81 8.97 -17.10 -6.38
N LYS A 82 9.86 -17.47 -5.46
CA LYS A 82 11.03 -18.32 -5.73
C LYS A 82 10.67 -19.74 -6.17
N ARG A 83 9.51 -20.24 -5.73
CA ARG A 83 9.01 -21.59 -6.05
C ARG A 83 7.80 -21.54 -6.96
N ASN A 84 7.33 -20.35 -7.33
CA ASN A 84 6.08 -20.14 -8.04
C ASN A 84 4.88 -20.90 -7.45
N THR A 85 4.75 -20.83 -6.12
CA THR A 85 3.62 -21.42 -5.40
C THR A 85 2.80 -20.38 -4.66
N VAL A 86 1.54 -20.71 -4.41
CA VAL A 86 0.54 -19.88 -3.74
C VAL A 86 -0.13 -20.70 -2.65
N ILE A 87 -0.38 -20.07 -1.51
CA ILE A 87 -1.23 -20.63 -0.46
C ILE A 87 -2.60 -19.99 -0.61
N VAL A 88 -3.62 -20.83 -0.84
CA VAL A 88 -5.01 -20.41 -1.04
C VAL A 88 -5.83 -20.89 0.15
N ASP A 89 -6.67 -20.00 0.67
CA ASP A 89 -7.54 -20.29 1.81
C ASP A 89 -8.43 -21.52 1.57
N GLY A 90 -8.53 -22.40 2.58
CA GLY A 90 -9.33 -23.63 2.53
C GLY A 90 -8.92 -24.67 1.47
N CYS A 91 -7.79 -24.48 0.78
CA CYS A 91 -7.35 -25.35 -0.31
C CYS A 91 -6.06 -26.11 0.04
N ASN A 92 -5.94 -27.33 -0.50
CA ASN A 92 -4.76 -28.19 -0.31
C ASN A 92 -4.41 -28.38 1.18
N MET A 93 -5.42 -28.67 1.99
CA MET A 93 -5.27 -28.79 3.44
C MET A 93 -4.52 -30.08 3.81
N LYS A 94 -3.55 -29.97 4.72
CA LYS A 94 -2.81 -31.12 5.28
C LYS A 94 -2.88 -31.08 6.80
N LYS A 95 -3.15 -32.24 7.40
CA LYS A 95 -3.05 -32.43 8.85
C LYS A 95 -1.58 -32.62 9.23
N SER A 96 -1.09 -31.80 10.16
CA SER A 96 0.25 -31.89 10.72
C SER A 96 0.16 -31.99 12.25
N ALA A 97 0.86 -32.96 12.82
CA ALA A 97 0.97 -33.09 14.27
C ALA A 97 2.08 -32.15 14.76
N TRP A 98 1.74 -31.26 15.70
CA TRP A 98 2.71 -30.39 16.34
C TRP A 98 3.32 -31.08 17.56
N ASN A 99 4.64 -31.00 17.68
CA ASN A 99 5.36 -31.61 18.80
C ASN A 99 5.01 -30.94 20.13
N VAL A 100 4.87 -31.75 21.18
CA VAL A 100 4.69 -31.27 22.55
C VAL A 100 5.89 -30.41 22.93
N THR A 101 5.63 -29.18 23.37
CA THR A 101 6.64 -28.28 23.93
C THR A 101 6.28 -28.01 25.39
N LYS A 102 7.25 -27.61 26.24
CA LYS A 102 6.96 -27.26 27.66
C LYS A 102 5.80 -26.26 27.84
N LYS A 103 5.49 -25.45 26.82
CA LYS A 103 4.41 -24.46 26.82
C LYS A 103 3.10 -24.95 26.19
N ASN A 104 3.15 -25.91 25.27
CA ASN A 104 2.01 -26.30 24.43
C ASN A 104 1.87 -27.82 24.39
N ALA A 105 0.67 -28.32 24.72
CA ALA A 105 0.31 -29.71 24.49
C ALA A 105 0.34 -30.05 22.98
N GLY A 106 0.61 -31.32 22.66
CA GLY A 106 0.62 -31.80 21.28
C GLY A 106 -0.78 -31.66 20.68
N SER A 107 -0.88 -31.06 19.50
CA SER A 107 -2.15 -30.84 18.80
C SER A 107 -2.03 -31.21 17.33
N ILE A 108 -3.13 -31.67 16.74
CA ILE A 108 -3.24 -31.92 15.30
C ILE A 108 -3.80 -30.64 14.68
N ILE A 109 -2.97 -29.93 13.93
CA ILE A 109 -3.36 -28.69 13.25
C ILE A 109 -3.58 -29.02 11.78
N THR A 110 -4.63 -28.45 11.20
CA THR A 110 -4.85 -28.50 9.76
C THR A 110 -4.35 -27.19 9.17
N GLN A 111 -3.44 -27.27 8.19
CA GLN A 111 -2.82 -26.10 7.56
C GLN A 111 -2.94 -26.19 6.03
N GLU A 112 -3.09 -25.05 5.38
CA GLU A 112 -3.10 -24.92 3.93
C GLU A 112 -1.70 -25.14 3.36
N MET A 113 -1.58 -25.96 2.31
CA MET A 113 -0.32 -26.24 1.66
C MET A 113 -0.20 -25.52 0.31
N PRO A 114 1.03 -25.21 -0.13
CA PRO A 114 1.26 -24.50 -1.38
C PRO A 114 0.74 -25.26 -2.61
N ILE A 115 0.13 -24.52 -3.53
CA ILE A 115 -0.32 -24.94 -4.86
C ILE A 115 0.51 -24.21 -5.91
N HIS A 116 0.88 -24.86 -7.00
CA HIS A 116 1.63 -24.20 -8.08
C HIS A 116 0.75 -23.16 -8.80
N ILE A 117 1.30 -21.98 -9.13
CA ILE A 117 0.55 -20.83 -9.67
C ILE A 117 -0.24 -21.21 -10.95
N THR A 118 0.30 -22.08 -11.81
CA THR A 118 -0.37 -22.49 -13.06
C THR A 118 -1.68 -23.25 -12.83
N ASN A 119 -1.89 -23.81 -11.64
CA ASN A 119 -3.08 -24.58 -11.31
C ASN A 119 -4.19 -23.70 -10.73
N VAL A 120 -4.01 -22.39 -10.72
CA VAL A 120 -4.91 -21.42 -10.11
C VAL A 120 -5.17 -20.29 -11.11
N ALA A 121 -6.41 -19.84 -11.17
CA ALA A 121 -6.82 -18.71 -12.00
C ALA A 121 -7.66 -17.71 -11.21
N ILE A 122 -7.58 -16.43 -11.60
CA ILE A 122 -8.37 -15.37 -10.98
C ILE A 122 -9.84 -15.57 -11.34
N LEU A 123 -10.71 -15.43 -10.36
CA LEU A 123 -12.15 -15.47 -10.60
C LEU A 123 -12.63 -14.09 -11.07
N ASP A 124 -13.44 -14.08 -12.12
CA ASP A 124 -14.08 -12.86 -12.58
C ASP A 124 -15.21 -12.43 -11.62
N PRO A 125 -15.25 -11.16 -11.18
CA PRO A 125 -16.28 -10.70 -10.24
C PRO A 125 -17.71 -10.77 -10.81
N ILE A 126 -17.87 -10.63 -12.13
CA ILE A 126 -19.18 -10.62 -12.79
C ILE A 126 -19.60 -12.05 -13.15
N SER A 127 -18.80 -12.72 -13.99
CA SER A 127 -19.18 -14.04 -14.53
C SER A 127 -18.92 -15.20 -13.57
N LYS A 128 -18.18 -14.99 -12.47
CA LYS A 128 -17.78 -16.02 -11.49
C LYS A 128 -17.12 -17.23 -12.15
N LYS A 129 -16.43 -17.00 -13.26
CA LYS A 129 -15.67 -18.01 -14.00
C LYS A 129 -14.18 -17.71 -13.87
N ALA A 130 -13.36 -18.76 -13.95
CA ALA A 130 -11.91 -18.60 -14.02
C ALA A 130 -11.52 -17.81 -15.27
N THR A 131 -10.69 -16.80 -15.11
CA THR A 131 -10.31 -15.88 -16.19
C THR A 131 -8.81 -15.68 -16.31
N VAL A 132 -8.41 -15.33 -17.53
CA VAL A 132 -7.10 -14.73 -17.81
C VAL A 132 -7.24 -13.23 -17.66
N VAL A 133 -6.26 -12.63 -16.97
CA VAL A 133 -6.22 -11.21 -16.67
C VAL A 133 -5.14 -10.53 -17.51
N LYS A 134 -5.45 -9.33 -18.02
CA LYS A 134 -4.48 -8.46 -18.72
C LYS A 134 -4.44 -7.10 -18.06
N ARG A 135 -3.36 -6.34 -18.24
CA ARG A 135 -3.31 -4.92 -17.82
C ARG A 135 -3.68 -4.01 -18.99
N ARG A 136 -4.45 -2.96 -18.72
CA ARG A 136 -4.69 -1.85 -19.65
C ARG A 136 -4.67 -0.52 -18.90
N TYR A 137 -4.39 0.55 -19.62
CA TYR A 137 -4.51 1.91 -19.11
C TYR A 137 -5.94 2.41 -19.31
N MET A 138 -6.51 3.00 -18.27
CA MET A 138 -7.78 3.72 -18.32
C MET A 138 -7.60 5.11 -18.91
N MET A 139 -8.71 5.82 -19.17
CA MET A 139 -8.69 7.20 -19.69
C MET A 139 -7.95 8.17 -18.76
N HIS A 140 -7.99 7.92 -17.45
CA HIS A 140 -7.26 8.70 -16.45
C HIS A 140 -5.77 8.38 -16.35
N GLY A 141 -5.25 7.43 -17.15
CA GLY A 141 -3.85 6.99 -17.13
C GLY A 141 -3.52 5.92 -16.08
N GLU A 142 -4.51 5.45 -15.33
CA GLU A 142 -4.33 4.40 -14.33
C GLU A 142 -4.20 3.01 -14.97
N CYS A 143 -3.22 2.22 -14.54
CA CYS A 143 -2.99 0.86 -15.03
C CYS A 143 -3.80 -0.15 -14.22
N VAL A 144 -4.93 -0.60 -14.76
CA VAL A 144 -5.85 -1.52 -14.09
C VAL A 144 -5.77 -2.90 -14.74
N ARG A 145 -6.03 -3.94 -13.94
CA ARG A 145 -6.17 -5.30 -14.47
C ARG A 145 -7.58 -5.45 -15.06
N ILE A 146 -7.73 -6.21 -16.14
CA ILE A 146 -9.00 -6.41 -16.84
C ILE A 146 -9.19 -7.89 -17.08
N SER A 147 -10.38 -8.39 -16.74
CA SER A 147 -10.74 -9.77 -17.04
C SER A 147 -11.03 -9.94 -18.53
N LYS A 148 -10.52 -11.02 -19.13
CA LYS A 148 -10.72 -11.26 -20.58
C LYS A 148 -12.16 -11.69 -20.92
N ILE A 149 -12.89 -12.26 -19.96
CA ILE A 149 -14.26 -12.75 -20.20
C ILE A 149 -15.28 -11.60 -20.14
N SER A 150 -15.39 -10.89 -19.02
CA SER A 150 -16.40 -9.83 -18.88
C SER A 150 -15.88 -8.45 -19.28
N GLY A 151 -14.56 -8.27 -19.44
CA GLY A 151 -13.97 -6.96 -19.67
C GLY A 151 -13.99 -6.06 -18.43
N CYS A 152 -14.35 -6.61 -17.25
CA CYS A 152 -14.46 -5.87 -16.01
C CYS A 152 -13.08 -5.42 -15.51
N ALA A 153 -13.01 -4.20 -14.98
CA ALA A 153 -11.83 -3.66 -14.35
C ALA A 153 -11.67 -4.25 -12.94
N MET A 154 -10.51 -4.86 -12.69
CA MET A 154 -10.11 -5.47 -11.43
C MET A 154 -8.94 -4.68 -10.83
N PRO A 155 -9.18 -3.82 -9.84
CA PRO A 155 -8.10 -3.10 -9.17
C PRO A 155 -7.14 -4.07 -8.46
N GLU A 156 -5.96 -3.59 -8.09
CA GLU A 156 -5.04 -4.38 -7.26
C GLU A 156 -5.62 -4.54 -5.85
N PRO A 157 -5.47 -5.72 -5.21
CA PRO A 157 -5.93 -5.91 -3.84
C PRO A 157 -5.14 -5.01 -2.90
N VAL A 158 -5.83 -4.44 -1.91
CA VAL A 158 -5.22 -3.59 -0.88
C VAL A 158 -4.26 -4.45 -0.06
N SER A 159 -3.03 -3.97 0.15
CA SER A 159 -2.06 -4.71 0.95
C SER A 159 -2.49 -4.71 2.43
N VAL A 160 -2.44 -5.88 3.07
CA VAL A 160 -2.76 -6.03 4.51
C VAL A 160 -1.85 -5.14 5.37
N GLN A 161 -0.63 -4.86 4.92
CA GLN A 161 0.30 -3.94 5.58
C GLN A 161 -0.20 -2.50 5.58
N ALA A 162 -0.73 -2.00 4.45
CA ALA A 162 -1.28 -0.65 4.39
C ALA A 162 -2.46 -0.45 5.34
N LEU A 163 -3.34 -1.47 5.47
CA LEU A 163 -4.43 -1.45 6.45
C LEU A 163 -3.90 -1.48 7.89
N LYS A 164 -2.86 -2.28 8.16
CA LYS A 164 -2.20 -2.28 9.47
C LYS A 164 -1.56 -0.94 9.80
N GLU A 165 -0.97 -0.25 8.83
CA GLU A 165 -0.36 1.07 9.04
C GLU A 165 -1.42 2.14 9.33
N GLN A 166 -2.55 2.14 8.64
CA GLN A 166 -3.69 3.02 8.93
C GLN A 166 -4.24 2.77 10.35
N ASN A 167 -4.47 1.50 10.69
CA ASN A 167 -4.94 1.14 12.03
C ASN A 167 -3.88 1.43 13.10
N ASN A 168 -2.59 1.27 12.79
CA ASN A 168 -1.50 1.63 13.69
C ASN A 168 -1.40 3.14 13.90
N TYR A 169 -1.77 3.96 12.90
CA TYR A 169 -1.87 5.41 13.04
C TYR A 169 -3.02 5.80 13.97
N GLU A 170 -4.18 5.16 13.84
CA GLU A 170 -5.30 5.32 14.78
C GLU A 170 -4.92 4.86 16.20
N LEU A 171 -4.32 3.68 16.33
CA LEU A 171 -3.79 3.16 17.59
C LEU A 171 -2.66 4.03 18.16
N PHE A 172 -1.88 4.70 17.31
CA PHE A 172 -0.85 5.67 17.69
C PHE A 172 -1.47 6.98 18.19
N ILE A 173 -2.53 7.48 17.54
CA ILE A 173 -3.30 8.64 18.03
C ILE A 173 -3.87 8.34 19.42
N HIS A 174 -4.36 7.12 19.64
CA HIS A 174 -4.95 6.70 20.91
C HIS A 174 -3.93 6.25 21.97
N LYS A 175 -2.66 6.05 21.61
CA LYS A 175 -1.61 5.78 22.61
C LYS A 175 -1.40 7.02 23.47
N LYS A 176 -1.58 6.87 24.79
CA LYS A 176 -1.13 7.88 25.75
C LYS A 176 0.36 8.15 25.48
N LYS A 177 0.74 9.43 25.33
CA LYS A 177 2.15 9.82 25.16
C LYS A 177 2.91 9.42 26.44
N THR A 178 3.58 8.27 26.44
CA THR A 178 4.30 7.71 27.60
C THR A 178 5.72 8.29 27.74
N GLY A 179 5.90 9.57 27.46
CA GLY A 179 7.17 10.28 27.61
C GLY A 179 6.94 11.67 28.24
N PRO A 180 7.97 12.32 28.77
CA PRO A 180 7.86 13.72 29.17
C PRO A 180 7.36 14.55 27.98
N PRO A 181 6.57 15.61 28.19
CA PRO A 181 6.18 16.50 27.11
C PRO A 181 7.45 16.95 26.38
N ILE A 182 7.42 16.91 25.04
CA ILE A 182 8.54 17.39 24.20
C ILE A 182 8.83 18.82 24.68
N LYS A 183 10.00 19.03 25.28
CA LYS A 183 10.37 20.35 25.81
C LYS A 183 10.49 21.31 24.62
N ASP A 184 9.93 22.52 24.76
CA ASP A 184 10.00 23.61 23.78
C ASP A 184 11.43 23.94 23.32
N ILE A 185 12.44 23.47 24.07
CA ILE A 185 13.87 23.59 23.81
C ILE A 185 14.28 22.97 22.44
N TYR A 186 13.53 22.00 21.91
CA TYR A 186 13.85 21.34 20.62
C TYR A 186 13.21 22.00 19.38
N ALA A 187 12.38 23.02 19.54
CA ALA A 187 11.91 23.84 18.44
C ALA A 187 12.75 25.12 18.43
N GLU A 188 13.73 25.22 17.52
CA GLU A 188 14.41 26.50 17.32
C GLU A 188 13.36 27.58 17.04
N ARG A 189 13.37 28.64 17.85
CA ARG A 189 12.38 29.73 17.78
C ARG A 189 12.60 30.48 16.46
N ASP A 190 11.84 30.14 15.43
CA ASP A 190 11.91 30.84 14.14
C ASP A 190 11.24 32.22 14.26
N SER A 191 12.02 33.16 14.79
CA SER A 191 11.59 34.54 15.09
C SER A 191 11.03 35.25 13.86
N LYS A 192 11.51 34.92 12.67
CA LYS A 192 11.04 35.48 11.39
C LYS A 192 9.60 35.08 11.13
N ASN A 193 9.29 33.79 11.27
CA ASN A 193 7.94 33.27 11.04
C ASN A 193 6.95 33.77 12.10
N PHE A 194 7.38 33.85 13.37
CA PHE A 194 6.55 34.40 14.45
C PHE A 194 6.22 35.89 14.24
N ASN A 195 7.20 36.69 13.82
CA ASN A 195 7.00 38.11 13.53
C ASN A 195 6.07 38.32 12.32
N LEU A 196 6.18 37.48 11.29
CA LEU A 196 5.29 37.50 10.14
C LEU A 196 3.84 37.21 10.54
N LEU A 197 3.62 36.15 11.33
CA LEU A 197 2.30 35.80 11.86
C LEU A 197 1.69 36.91 12.71
N LYS A 198 2.49 37.56 13.56
CA LYS A 198 2.06 38.71 14.36
C LYS A 198 1.63 39.89 13.47
N LYS A 199 2.35 40.14 12.37
CA LYS A 199 2.05 41.19 11.41
C LYS A 199 0.74 40.91 10.66
N ILE A 200 0.54 39.67 10.19
CA ILE A 200 -0.68 39.22 9.54
C ILE A 200 -1.88 39.33 10.48
N ALA A 201 -1.76 38.88 11.73
CA ALA A 201 -2.82 38.98 12.72
C ALA A 201 -3.21 40.44 13.01
N TYR A 202 -2.22 41.33 13.09
CA TYR A 202 -2.46 42.77 13.23
C TYR A 202 -3.19 43.34 12.01
N GLU A 203 -2.79 42.96 10.79
CA GLU A 203 -3.48 43.41 9.58
C GLU A 203 -4.92 42.90 9.50
N ILE A 204 -5.19 41.64 9.84
CA ILE A 204 -6.55 41.08 9.89
C ILE A 204 -7.41 41.87 10.90
N LYS A 205 -6.87 42.13 12.10
CA LYS A 205 -7.59 42.88 13.14
C LYS A 205 -7.83 44.33 12.72
N ARG A 206 -6.83 44.96 12.09
CA ARG A 206 -6.93 46.31 11.54
C ARG A 206 -7.99 46.34 10.43
N ARG A 207 -7.97 45.42 9.48
CA ARG A 207 -8.91 45.34 8.36
C ARG A 207 -10.36 45.16 8.85
N ARG A 208 -10.59 44.25 9.81
CA ARG A 208 -11.90 44.13 10.49
C ARG A 208 -12.34 45.41 11.19
N PHE A 209 -11.42 46.14 11.83
CA PHE A 209 -11.74 47.42 12.45
C PHE A 209 -12.12 48.50 11.42
N TYR A 210 -11.45 48.55 10.26
CA TYR A 210 -11.82 49.44 9.16
C TYR A 210 -13.17 49.06 8.52
N GLU A 211 -13.43 47.77 8.33
CA GLU A 211 -14.73 47.27 7.85
C GLU A 211 -15.86 47.65 8.82
N MET A 212 -15.65 47.50 10.13
CA MET A 212 -16.62 47.93 11.14
C MET A 212 -16.83 49.45 11.14
N LYS A 213 -15.75 50.24 11.00
CA LYS A 213 -15.86 51.71 10.99
C LYS A 213 -16.57 52.24 9.75
N ASN A 214 -16.45 51.55 8.61
CA ASN A 214 -17.18 51.87 7.39
C ASN A 214 -18.66 51.46 7.50
N PHE A 215 -18.97 50.33 8.14
CA PHE A 215 -20.35 49.88 8.41
C PHE A 215 -21.15 50.91 9.24
N PHE A 216 -20.55 51.52 10.26
CA PHE A 216 -21.22 52.58 11.04
C PHE A 216 -21.29 53.94 10.33
N ARG A 217 -20.52 54.14 9.24
CA ARG A 217 -20.58 55.35 8.42
C ARG A 217 -21.77 55.33 7.46
N ASP A 218 -22.07 54.15 6.91
CA ASP A 218 -23.22 53.91 6.04
C ASP A 218 -24.56 53.85 6.82
N ALA A 219 -24.50 53.71 8.14
CA ALA A 219 -25.66 53.60 9.04
C ALA A 219 -25.96 54.88 9.85
N SER A 220 -25.71 56.07 9.29
CA SER A 220 -26.12 57.35 9.91
C SER A 220 -27.23 58.05 9.12
N PRO A 221 -28.31 58.55 9.77
CA PRO A 221 -29.56 58.88 9.10
C PRO A 221 -29.55 60.31 8.53
N GLY A 222 -29.70 60.45 7.21
CA GLY A 222 -29.77 61.73 6.52
C GLY A 222 -30.70 61.71 5.32
N LYS A 223 -31.94 62.18 5.54
CA LYS A 223 -32.93 62.79 4.63
C LYS A 223 -32.80 62.57 3.11
N GLY A 224 -33.85 62.04 2.48
CA GLY A 224 -34.16 62.34 1.07
C GLY A 224 -35.08 61.37 0.34
N SER A 225 -36.39 61.62 0.43
CA SER A 225 -37.43 61.36 -0.57
C SER A 225 -37.64 59.96 -1.16
N ALA A 226 -38.72 59.29 -0.74
CA ALA A 226 -39.70 58.69 -1.67
C ALA A 226 -41.05 58.45 -0.95
N SER A 227 -42.08 59.13 -1.43
CA SER A 227 -43.50 59.03 -1.05
C SER A 227 -44.16 57.76 -1.66
N PRO A 228 -45.45 57.44 -1.42
CA PRO A 228 -45.83 56.14 -0.87
C PRO A 228 -46.78 55.29 -1.76
N GLY A 229 -46.95 54.03 -1.38
CA GLY A 229 -48.04 53.15 -1.84
C GLY A 229 -47.58 51.69 -1.84
N GLY A 230 -48.29 50.70 -1.32
CA GLY A 230 -49.61 50.57 -0.71
C GLY A 230 -49.90 49.06 -0.55
N GLY A 231 -50.81 48.69 0.35
CA GLY A 231 -51.42 47.35 0.43
C GLY A 231 -50.80 46.40 1.48
N SER A 232 -51.39 46.32 2.69
CA SER A 232 -52.39 45.30 3.12
C SER A 232 -51.78 43.90 3.34
N ALA A 233 -51.41 43.54 4.57
CA ALA A 233 -52.27 42.93 5.60
C ALA A 233 -52.85 41.55 5.21
N SER A 234 -52.38 40.47 5.85
CA SER A 234 -53.22 39.67 6.76
C SER A 234 -52.49 38.43 7.27
N LEU A 235 -52.63 38.21 8.57
CA LEU A 235 -52.29 37.04 9.37
C LEU A 235 -52.99 35.75 8.89
N GLY A 236 -52.41 34.60 9.23
CA GLY A 236 -53.08 33.31 9.16
C GLY A 236 -52.22 32.23 9.81
N GLU A 237 -52.47 31.97 11.09
CA GLU A 237 -52.00 30.80 11.83
C GLU A 237 -52.53 29.49 11.21
N GLY A 238 -51.83 28.37 11.42
CA GLY A 238 -52.34 27.06 11.01
C GLY A 238 -51.33 25.94 11.16
N SER A 239 -51.27 25.38 12.36
CA SER A 239 -50.67 24.09 12.70
C SER A 239 -51.33 22.93 11.94
N SER A 240 -50.56 21.92 11.49
CA SER A 240 -50.79 20.50 11.80
C SER A 240 -49.86 19.57 11.00
N SER A 241 -49.17 18.73 11.76
CA SER A 241 -48.72 17.35 11.53
C SER A 241 -49.27 16.58 10.31
N LEU A 242 -48.41 15.81 9.63
CA LEU A 242 -48.41 14.32 9.57
C LEU A 242 -47.64 13.81 8.34
N GLU A 243 -46.75 12.86 8.62
CA GLU A 243 -46.41 11.62 7.88
C GLU A 243 -46.11 11.63 6.37
N GLY A 244 -44.98 10.98 6.05
CA GLY A 244 -44.47 10.64 4.72
C GLY A 244 -43.00 10.28 4.78
#